data_AF-A0A060WQI2-F1
#
_entry.id   AF-A0A060WQI2-F1
#
_cell.length_a   1.000
_cell.length_b   1.000
_cell.length_c   1.000
_cell.angle_alpha   90.00
_cell.angle_beta   90.00
_cell.angle_gamma   90.00
#
_symmetry.space_group_name_H-M   'P 1'
#
loop_
_entity.id
_entity.type
_entity.pdbx_description
1 polymer ?
#
loop_
_entity_poly.entity_id
_entity_poly.type
_entity_poly.pdbx_seq_one_letter_code
_entity_poly.pdbx_strand_id
1 'polypeptide(L)'
;MNLSSAAEVTLWVFLSCGVPHESQQIQDTVNWLFSEQMLVCYINILRNTFWPNGKLAPQIKARSNSERQETKERAQQKLLDNIPDALQNLVGQQSARYGIIKIFISLQETYANRHLLYVSSPHHF
;
A
#
# COMPACT_ATOMS: atom_id res chain seq x y z
N MET A 1 -13.13 0.09 54.99
CA MET A 1 -13.09 0.36 53.53
C MET A 1 -13.94 -0.71 52.86
N ASN A 2 -15.05 -0.30 52.25
CA ASN A 2 -16.23 -1.15 52.00
C ASN A 2 -16.10 -1.94 50.69
N LEU A 3 -16.41 -3.25 50.71
CA LEU A 3 -16.35 -4.13 49.53
C LEU A 3 -17.24 -3.64 48.35
N SER A 4 -18.22 -2.78 48.62
CA SER A 4 -19.09 -2.15 47.60
C SER A 4 -18.31 -1.33 46.56
N SER A 5 -17.15 -0.78 46.92
CA SER A 5 -16.36 0.07 46.03
C SER A 5 -15.50 -0.74 45.05
N ALA A 6 -15.11 -1.96 45.40
CA ALA A 6 -14.28 -2.82 44.55
C ALA A 6 -15.06 -3.38 43.35
N ALA A 7 -16.33 -3.71 43.54
CA ALA A 7 -17.22 -4.16 42.47
C ALA A 7 -17.49 -3.02 41.47
N GLU A 8 -17.76 -1.80 41.94
CA GLU A 8 -17.93 -0.64 41.05
C GLU A 8 -16.67 -0.30 40.26
N VAL A 9 -15.49 -0.34 40.89
CA VAL A 9 -14.21 -0.07 40.20
C VAL A 9 -13.94 -1.13 39.14
N THR A 10 -14.25 -2.40 39.40
CA THR A 10 -14.08 -3.48 38.43
C THR A 10 -15.06 -3.34 37.25
N LEU A 11 -16.31 -2.92 37.52
CA LEU A 11 -17.33 -2.66 36.50
C LEU A 11 -16.97 -1.44 35.64
N TRP A 12 -16.41 -0.39 36.25
CA TRP A 12 -15.87 0.78 35.56
C TRP A 12 -14.66 0.45 34.69
N VAL A 13 -13.76 -0.42 35.15
CA VAL A 13 -12.61 -0.90 34.35
C VAL A 13 -13.09 -1.74 33.16
N PHE A 14 -14.09 -2.62 33.35
CA PHE A 14 -14.69 -3.39 32.26
C PHE A 14 -15.45 -2.52 31.24
N LEU A 15 -16.12 -1.45 31.69
CA LEU A 15 -16.80 -0.49 30.82
C LEU A 15 -15.82 0.45 30.09
N SER A 16 -14.70 0.82 30.72
CA SER A 16 -13.69 1.70 30.14
C SER A 16 -12.72 0.96 29.19
N CYS A 17 -12.51 -0.34 29.41
CA CYS A 17 -11.73 -1.22 28.53
C CYS A 17 -12.62 -2.06 27.58
N GLY A 18 -13.93 -1.81 27.56
CA GLY A 18 -14.89 -2.50 26.72
C GLY A 18 -14.64 -2.20 25.25
N VAL A 19 -14.09 -3.20 24.54
CA VAL A 19 -13.70 -3.21 23.13
C VAL A 19 -12.58 -2.19 22.81
N PRO A 20 -11.36 -2.63 22.46
CA PRO A 20 -10.33 -1.70 22.05
C PRO A 20 -10.86 -0.91 20.86
N HIS A 21 -10.85 0.42 21.00
CA HIS A 21 -11.30 1.37 19.97
C HIS A 21 -10.71 1.04 18.59
N GLU A 22 -9.50 0.48 18.56
CA GLU A 22 -8.84 -0.03 17.35
C GLU A 22 -9.60 -1.17 16.65
N SER A 23 -10.14 -2.15 17.40
CA SER A 23 -10.92 -3.24 16.81
C SER A 23 -12.25 -2.76 16.24
N GLN A 24 -12.88 -1.76 16.86
CA GLN A 24 -14.11 -1.16 16.35
C GLN A 24 -13.81 -0.33 15.11
N GLN A 25 -12.74 0.47 15.11
CA GLN A 25 -12.30 1.21 13.92
C GLN A 25 -11.96 0.30 12.75
N ILE A 26 -11.27 -0.83 12.99
CA ILE A 26 -10.99 -1.82 11.94
C ILE A 26 -12.29 -2.43 11.43
N GLN A 27 -13.20 -2.84 12.32
CA GLN A 27 -14.51 -3.38 11.93
C GLN A 27 -15.35 -2.36 11.14
N ASP A 28 -15.39 -1.10 11.58
CA ASP A 28 -16.10 -0.02 10.91
C ASP A 28 -15.50 0.27 9.53
N THR A 29 -14.17 0.26 9.42
CA THR A 29 -13.46 0.43 8.16
C THR A 29 -13.74 -0.72 7.20
N VAL A 30 -13.72 -1.97 7.70
CA VAL A 30 -14.07 -3.15 6.90
C VAL A 30 -15.53 -3.08 6.46
N ASN A 31 -16.45 -2.80 7.37
CA ASN A 31 -17.87 -2.63 7.07
C ASN A 31 -18.11 -1.52 6.03
N TRP A 32 -17.35 -0.42 6.11
CA TRP A 32 -17.38 0.64 5.10
C TRP A 32 -16.83 0.16 3.76
N LEU A 33 -15.69 -0.53 3.72
CA LEU A 33 -15.09 -1.07 2.50
C LEU A 33 -16.00 -2.05 1.76
N PHE A 34 -16.81 -2.82 2.50
CA PHE A 34 -17.78 -3.77 1.97
C PHE A 34 -19.21 -3.22 1.92
N SER A 35 -19.39 -1.92 2.19
CA SER A 35 -20.69 -1.27 2.07
C SER A 35 -21.18 -1.28 0.63
N GLU A 36 -22.50 -1.27 0.45
CA GLU A 36 -23.14 -1.22 -0.88
C GLU A 36 -22.58 -0.08 -1.75
N GLN A 37 -22.32 1.08 -1.14
CA GLN A 37 -21.78 2.26 -1.82
C GLN A 37 -20.37 1.98 -2.38
N MET A 38 -19.51 1.30 -1.61
CA MET A 38 -18.17 0.93 -2.05
C MET A 38 -18.22 -0.17 -3.12
N LEU A 39 -19.13 -1.13 -3.01
CA LEU A 39 -19.35 -2.14 -4.06
C LEU A 39 -19.79 -1.49 -5.38
N VAL A 40 -20.74 -0.55 -5.33
CA VAL A 40 -21.14 0.25 -6.50
C VAL A 40 -19.95 1.03 -7.06
N CYS A 41 -19.12 1.63 -6.19
CA CYS A 41 -17.90 2.32 -6.59
C CYS A 41 -16.92 1.39 -7.33
N TYR A 42 -16.63 0.21 -6.78
CA TYR A 42 -15.75 -0.77 -7.41
C TYR A 42 -16.29 -1.26 -8.75
N ILE A 43 -17.60 -1.58 -8.82
CA ILE A 43 -18.26 -1.99 -10.07
C ILE A 43 -18.15 -0.86 -11.09
N ASN A 44 -18.34 0.39 -10.69
CA ASN A 44 -18.22 1.54 -11.58
C ASN A 44 -16.78 1.75 -12.06
N ILE A 45 -15.78 1.60 -11.19
CA ILE A 45 -14.36 1.66 -11.55
C ILE A 45 -14.03 0.57 -12.56
N LEU A 46 -14.42 -0.68 -12.29
CA LEU A 46 -14.21 -1.80 -13.19
C LEU A 46 -14.91 -1.56 -14.53
N ARG A 47 -16.19 -1.19 -14.51
CA ARG A 47 -16.96 -0.88 -15.72
C ARG A 47 -16.31 0.22 -16.53
N ASN A 48 -15.87 1.30 -15.91
CA ASN A 48 -15.27 2.44 -16.62
C ASN A 48 -13.87 2.11 -17.15
N THR A 49 -13.14 1.23 -16.46
CA THR A 49 -11.79 0.78 -16.88
C THR A 49 -11.86 -0.19 -18.05
N PHE A 50 -12.77 -1.17 -17.98
CA PHE A 50 -12.88 -2.24 -18.97
C PHE A 50 -13.91 -1.97 -20.06
N TRP A 51 -14.92 -1.14 -19.83
CA TRP A 51 -15.95 -0.77 -20.79
C TRP A 51 -16.25 0.75 -20.79
N PRO A 52 -15.25 1.60 -21.07
CA PRO A 52 -15.50 3.04 -21.23
C PRO A 52 -16.54 3.25 -22.35
N ASN A 53 -17.62 3.97 -22.04
CA ASN A 53 -18.76 4.19 -22.94
C ASN A 53 -19.47 2.89 -23.42
N GLY A 54 -19.39 1.81 -22.63
CA GLY A 54 -20.02 0.53 -22.95
C GLY A 54 -19.30 -0.28 -24.03
N LYS A 55 -18.12 0.17 -24.48
CA LYS A 55 -17.27 -0.55 -25.43
C LYS A 55 -16.09 -1.13 -24.69
N LEU A 56 -15.79 -2.42 -24.93
CA LEU A 56 -14.62 -3.07 -24.34
C LEU A 56 -13.39 -2.20 -24.58
N ALA A 57 -12.68 -1.88 -23.51
CA ALA A 57 -11.47 -1.09 -23.54
C ALA A 57 -10.52 -1.74 -24.55
N PRO A 58 -9.92 -0.96 -25.46
CA PRO A 58 -8.94 -1.49 -26.38
C PRO A 58 -7.90 -2.27 -25.59
N GLN A 59 -7.46 -3.42 -26.10
CA GLN A 59 -6.35 -4.13 -25.47
C GLN A 59 -5.22 -3.12 -25.25
N ILE A 60 -4.81 -2.98 -23.99
CA ILE A 60 -3.67 -2.14 -23.62
C ILE A 60 -2.53 -2.69 -24.47
N LYS A 61 -2.12 -1.91 -25.48
CA LYS A 61 -1.01 -2.31 -26.33
C LYS A 61 0.16 -2.57 -25.39
N ALA A 62 0.77 -3.74 -25.52
CA ALA A 62 1.96 -4.05 -24.76
C ALA A 62 2.95 -2.90 -24.99
N ARG A 63 3.34 -2.21 -23.90
CA ARG A 63 4.20 -1.03 -23.99
C ARG A 63 5.43 -1.38 -24.81
N SER A 64 5.75 -0.54 -25.79
CA SER A 64 6.92 -0.74 -26.64
C SER A 64 8.21 -0.68 -25.80
N ASN A 65 9.30 -1.25 -26.31
CA ASN A 65 10.59 -1.18 -25.62
C ASN A 65 11.03 0.27 -25.37
N SER A 66 10.73 1.18 -26.30
CA SER A 66 11.01 2.60 -26.17
C SER A 66 10.21 3.25 -25.04
N GLU A 67 8.90 3.01 -24.95
CA GLU A 67 8.06 3.56 -23.87
C GLU A 67 8.46 3.03 -22.49
N ARG A 68 8.88 1.75 -22.42
CA ARG A 68 9.40 1.15 -21.18
C ARG A 68 10.70 1.83 -20.76
N GLN A 69 11.61 2.03 -21.70
CA GLN A 69 12.90 2.69 -21.44
C GLN A 69 12.69 4.15 -21.01
N GLU A 70 11.83 4.90 -21.70
CA GLU A 70 11.51 6.28 -21.34
C GLU A 70 10.90 6.37 -19.93
N THR A 71 9.97 5.47 -19.60
CA THR A 71 9.35 5.43 -18.27
C THR A 71 10.38 5.10 -17.20
N LYS A 72 11.32 4.18 -17.49
CA LYS A 72 12.42 3.81 -16.60
C LYS A 72 13.34 5.00 -16.33
N GLU A 73 13.75 5.72 -17.37
CA GLU A 73 14.59 6.92 -17.24
C GLU A 73 13.89 8.02 -16.43
N ARG A 74 12.62 8.29 -16.73
CA ARG A 74 11.82 9.28 -15.98
C ARG A 74 11.68 8.91 -14.50
N ALA A 75 11.45 7.64 -14.21
CA ALA A 75 11.35 7.16 -12.83
C ALA A 75 12.69 7.26 -12.09
N GLN A 76 13.79 6.88 -12.74
CA GLN A 76 15.13 6.99 -12.18
C GLN A 76 15.48 8.45 -11.85
N GLN A 77 15.21 9.36 -12.79
CA GLN A 77 15.43 10.79 -12.59
C GLN A 77 14.63 11.30 -11.38
N LYS A 78 13.35 10.95 -11.31
CA LYS A 78 12.49 11.37 -10.20
C LYS A 78 12.98 10.85 -8.84
N LEU A 79 13.55 9.66 -8.77
CA LEU A 79 14.17 9.16 -7.53
C LEU A 79 15.42 9.94 -7.15
N LEU A 80 16.25 10.31 -8.13
CA LEU A 80 17.46 11.10 -7.91
C LEU A 80 17.16 12.55 -7.51
N ASP A 81 16.04 13.10 -7.96
CA ASP A 81 15.60 14.46 -7.61
C ASP A 81 14.99 14.51 -6.20
N ASN A 82 14.56 13.37 -5.65
CA ASN A 82 13.87 13.28 -4.35
C ASN A 82 14.73 12.56 -3.28
N ILE A 83 16.05 12.65 -3.36
CA ILE A 83 16.95 12.06 -2.36
C ILE A 83 16.87 12.87 -1.05
N PRO A 84 16.52 12.26 0.09
CA PRO A 84 16.44 12.98 1.36
C PRO A 84 17.79 13.56 1.80
N ASP A 85 17.81 14.82 2.23
CA ASP A 85 19.04 15.49 2.70
C ASP A 85 19.69 14.77 3.89
N ALA A 86 18.87 14.19 4.78
CA ALA A 86 19.38 13.37 5.89
C ALA A 86 20.24 12.19 5.40
N LEU A 87 19.86 11.56 4.29
CA LEU A 87 20.61 10.46 3.69
C LEU A 87 21.90 10.99 3.04
N GLN A 88 21.83 12.13 2.34
CA GLN A 88 23.02 12.78 1.76
C GLN A 88 24.03 13.19 2.83
N ASN A 89 23.56 13.68 3.98
CA ASN A 89 24.41 14.11 5.11
C ASN A 89 25.03 12.92 5.85
N LEU A 90 24.36 11.76 5.88
CA LEU A 90 24.84 10.57 6.57
C LEU A 90 25.93 9.82 5.77
N VAL A 91 25.72 9.61 4.47
CA VAL A 91 26.60 8.77 3.63
C VAL A 91 27.38 9.53 2.57
N GLY A 92 27.11 10.83 2.42
CA GLY A 92 27.64 11.67 1.34
C GLY A 92 26.77 11.63 0.08
N GLN A 93 26.69 12.76 -0.61
CA GLN A 93 25.82 12.94 -1.79
C GLN A 93 26.09 11.93 -2.92
N GLN A 94 27.36 11.63 -3.21
CA GLN A 94 27.71 10.68 -4.28
C GLN A 94 27.34 9.24 -3.91
N SER A 95 27.62 8.84 -2.67
CA SER A 95 27.25 7.51 -2.14
C SER A 95 25.74 7.30 -2.12
N ALA A 96 24.99 8.34 -1.72
CA ALA A 96 23.53 8.36 -1.72
C ALA A 96 22.96 8.12 -3.13
N ARG A 97 23.44 8.91 -4.12
CA ARG A 97 23.02 8.78 -5.52
C ARG A 97 23.35 7.40 -6.08
N TYR A 98 24.57 6.92 -5.85
CA TYR A 98 25.00 5.61 -6.32
C TYR A 98 24.17 4.48 -5.69
N GLY A 99 23.91 4.53 -4.38
CA GLY A 99 23.08 3.55 -3.69
C GLY A 99 21.67 3.48 -4.25
N ILE A 100 21.03 4.63 -4.48
CA ILE A 100 19.67 4.70 -5.05
C ILE A 100 19.63 4.16 -6.48
N ILE A 101 20.63 4.46 -7.31
CA ILE A 101 20.73 3.88 -8.66
C ILE A 101 20.85 2.35 -8.60
N LYS A 102 21.68 1.82 -7.70
CA LYS A 102 21.81 0.36 -7.54
C LYS A 102 20.50 -0.28 -7.11
N ILE A 103 19.82 0.29 -6.12
CA ILE A 103 18.50 -0.19 -5.68
C ILE A 103 17.51 -0.15 -6.84
N PHE A 104 17.46 0.94 -7.59
CA PHE A 104 16.58 1.08 -8.74
C PHE A 104 16.83 0.01 -9.80
N ILE A 105 18.10 -0.28 -10.13
CA ILE A 105 18.48 -1.34 -11.07
C ILE A 105 18.07 -2.71 -10.54
N SER A 106 18.31 -3.01 -9.26
CA SER A 106 17.88 -4.26 -8.63
C SER A 106 16.35 -4.45 -8.74
N LEU A 107 15.59 -3.38 -8.57
CA LEU A 107 14.13 -3.38 -8.74
C LEU A 107 13.68 -3.55 -10.20
N GLN A 108 14.56 -3.42 -11.18
CA GLN A 108 14.24 -3.75 -12.58
C GLN A 108 14.43 -5.25 -12.89
N GLU A 109 15.12 -6.01 -12.02
CA GLU A 109 15.46 -7.39 -12.30
C GLU A 109 14.28 -8.34 -12.06
N THR A 110 13.59 -8.69 -13.13
CA THR A 110 12.28 -9.36 -13.06
C THR A 110 12.37 -10.75 -12.44
N TYR A 111 13.49 -11.47 -12.61
CA TYR A 111 13.69 -12.80 -12.03
C TYR A 111 13.93 -12.73 -10.52
N ALA A 112 14.81 -11.82 -10.07
CA ALA A 112 15.07 -11.61 -8.65
C ALA A 112 13.84 -11.10 -7.89
N ASN A 113 13.01 -10.27 -8.54
CA ASN A 113 11.82 -9.68 -7.92
C ASN A 113 10.62 -10.62 -7.83
N ARG A 114 10.65 -11.80 -8.47
CA ARG A 114 9.57 -12.80 -8.31
C ARG A 114 9.36 -13.13 -6.83
N HIS A 115 10.44 -13.32 -6.08
CA HIS A 115 10.37 -13.68 -4.66
C HIS A 115 9.77 -12.58 -3.78
N LEU A 116 9.85 -11.31 -4.18
CA LEU A 116 9.18 -10.19 -3.49
C LEU A 116 7.65 -10.26 -3.61
N LEU A 117 7.13 -10.86 -4.68
CA LEU A 117 5.69 -11.00 -4.95
C LEU A 117 5.10 -12.31 -4.41
N TYR A 118 5.89 -13.37 -4.33
CA TYR A 118 5.41 -14.68 -3.87
C TYR A 118 5.37 -14.83 -2.34
N VAL A 119 6.18 -14.06 -1.59
CA VAL A 119 6.19 -14.10 -0.11
C VAL A 119 4.92 -13.49 0.52
N SER A 120 4.15 -12.70 -0.22
CA SER A 120 2.89 -12.09 0.25
C SER A 120 1.63 -12.91 -0.03
N SER A 121 1.75 -14.13 -0.58
CA SER A 121 0.63 -15.07 -0.59
C SER A 121 0.78 -16.02 0.59
N PRO A 122 -0.04 -15.91 1.67
CA PRO A 122 -0.05 -16.94 2.68
C PRO A 122 -0.44 -18.25 1.99
N HIS A 123 0.45 -19.25 2.12
CA HIS A 123 0.16 -20.62 1.74
C HIS A 123 -1.01 -21.11 2.60
N HIS A 124 -2.23 -21.03 2.06
CA HIS A 124 -3.32 -21.90 2.46
C HIS A 124 -3.20 -23.20 1.65
N PHE A 125 -2.65 -24.23 2.30
CA PHE A 125 -3.02 -25.62 2.07
C PHE A 125 -3.79 -26.10 3.29
#